data_AF-A0A3D2E0G0-F1
#
_entry.id   AF-A0A3D2E0G0-F1
#
_cell.length_a   1.000
_cell.length_b   1.000
_cell.length_c   1.000
_cell.angle_alpha   90.00
_cell.angle_beta   90.00
_cell.angle_gamma   90.00
#
_symmetry.space_group_name_H-M   'P 1'
#
loop_
_entity.id
_entity.type
_entity.pdbx_description
1 polymer ?
#
loop_
_entity_poly.entity_id
_entity_poly.type
_entity_poly.pdbx_seq_one_letter_code
_entity_poly.pdbx_strand_id
1 'polypeptide(L)'
;MGAKLNSEKLGKFYKAGKKTSTRREWRGFKDTMYDFGCWLKNLLVMGKFIMKPTTIKALFTYRWFGNYMAAFDYIDRHLEGVRGPQLRIGHKQYDSIVGHLTQTMDTLFKCDKRIGNKHGKYDELNKKVVIMDENGMMVVAMGFPNLKFVSKEVPAIYTGSTIAQDGVLHYIEVSEEFQIPSDVCPMPCAELGCAIDEDFPICGVCAIHCNTTCDGSLMGNQIEDRHDDLPSFTMAAPMRHQQASVLPYSRDQVVAAIKFIEEHTGEKWDWDAFAKNCKTYNAQNALFDTWLEMNKTPYPQICGNNIMLYRDAEYMVISGRDASFLKLDQEITDLAKKGYENKVLAAKEIRHRAIVWGVHAQYYTAFNQWLANCWGIV
;
A
#
# COMPACT_ATOMS: atom_id res chain seq x y z
N MET A 1 -11.27 24.16 -23.22
CA MET A 1 -10.62 23.88 -21.93
C MET A 1 -9.35 23.03 -22.04
N GLY A 2 -9.27 21.92 -22.79
CA GLY A 2 -8.06 21.06 -22.86
C GLY A 2 -6.72 21.76 -23.17
N ALA A 3 -6.60 22.53 -24.26
CA ALA A 3 -5.33 23.24 -24.57
C ALA A 3 -4.88 24.22 -23.46
N LYS A 4 -5.82 24.74 -22.65
CA LYS A 4 -5.53 25.60 -21.50
C LYS A 4 -5.11 24.83 -20.24
N LEU A 5 -5.15 23.49 -20.21
CA LEU A 5 -4.88 22.65 -19.02
C LEU A 5 -3.66 21.70 -19.12
N ASN A 6 -2.92 21.68 -20.24
CA ASN A 6 -1.69 20.87 -20.44
C ASN A 6 -1.89 19.35 -20.36
N SER A 7 -3.08 18.90 -19.98
CA SER A 7 -3.69 17.67 -20.44
C SER A 7 -4.48 17.93 -21.71
N GLU A 8 -4.72 16.92 -22.54
CA GLU A 8 -5.82 17.06 -23.51
C GLU A 8 -7.16 17.20 -22.73
N LYS A 9 -8.29 17.48 -23.41
CA LYS A 9 -9.58 17.52 -22.71
C LYS A 9 -9.81 16.15 -22.07
N LEU A 10 -9.71 16.03 -20.73
CA LEU A 10 -9.76 14.73 -20.05
C LEU A 10 -11.01 13.92 -20.44
N GLY A 11 -12.17 14.59 -20.54
CA GLY A 11 -13.41 13.96 -21.01
C GLY A 11 -13.43 13.44 -22.47
N LYS A 12 -12.37 13.67 -23.26
CA LYS A 12 -12.17 13.03 -24.57
C LYS A 12 -11.36 11.73 -24.49
N PHE A 13 -10.65 11.48 -23.38
CA PHE A 13 -9.95 10.21 -23.18
C PHE A 13 -10.92 9.09 -22.87
N TYR A 14 -11.99 9.40 -22.14
CA TYR A 14 -12.98 8.43 -21.72
C TYR A 14 -14.08 8.27 -22.77
N LYS A 15 -14.53 7.02 -22.97
CA LYS A 15 -15.75 6.78 -23.74
C LYS A 15 -16.95 7.33 -22.95
N ALA A 16 -17.88 7.99 -23.63
CA ALA A 16 -19.06 8.58 -22.98
C ALA A 16 -19.80 7.53 -22.13
N GLY A 17 -20.04 7.85 -20.85
CA GLY A 17 -20.68 6.95 -19.88
C GLY A 17 -19.85 5.74 -19.45
N LYS A 18 -18.55 5.70 -19.76
CA LYS A 18 -17.63 4.61 -19.38
C LYS A 18 -16.44 5.16 -18.59
N LYS A 19 -15.93 4.34 -17.66
CA LYS A 19 -14.73 4.63 -16.87
C LYS A 19 -13.43 4.34 -17.63
N THR A 20 -13.49 3.64 -18.76
CA THR A 20 -12.29 3.21 -19.51
C THR A 20 -11.79 4.28 -20.48
N SER A 21 -10.48 4.49 -20.49
CA SER A 21 -9.81 5.32 -21.50
C SER A 21 -9.82 4.63 -22.87
N THR A 22 -9.94 5.43 -23.93
CA THR A 22 -9.94 4.98 -25.33
C THR A 22 -8.53 4.89 -25.91
N ARG A 23 -7.60 5.65 -25.33
CA ARG A 23 -6.17 5.64 -25.62
C ARG A 23 -5.40 6.29 -24.47
N ARG A 24 -4.09 6.07 -24.44
CA ARG A 24 -3.18 6.73 -23.51
C ARG A 24 -2.96 8.19 -23.90
N GLU A 25 -2.67 9.02 -22.89
CA GLU A 25 -2.51 10.46 -23.06
C GLU A 25 -1.23 10.80 -23.83
N TRP A 26 -1.34 11.72 -24.81
CA TRP A 26 -0.16 12.27 -25.48
C TRP A 26 0.48 13.36 -24.62
N ARG A 27 1.71 13.10 -24.18
CA ARG A 27 2.48 13.95 -23.25
C ARG A 27 3.58 14.78 -23.92
N GLY A 28 3.60 14.78 -25.26
CA GLY A 28 4.79 15.15 -26.04
C GLY A 28 5.79 13.98 -26.09
N PHE A 29 6.72 14.02 -27.06
CA PHE A 29 7.54 12.86 -27.40
C PHE A 29 8.32 12.29 -26.21
N LYS A 30 9.09 13.13 -25.49
CA LYS A 30 9.96 12.67 -24.37
C LYS A 30 9.17 12.01 -23.24
N ASP A 31 8.08 12.64 -22.81
CA ASP A 31 7.29 12.17 -21.68
C ASP A 31 6.42 10.97 -22.06
N THR A 32 5.90 10.93 -23.30
CA THR A 32 5.12 9.80 -23.78
C THR A 32 5.97 8.54 -23.92
N MET A 33 7.19 8.66 -24.48
CA MET A 33 8.09 7.51 -24.60
C MET A 33 8.55 6.99 -23.25
N TYR A 34 8.79 7.88 -22.28
CA TYR A 34 9.11 7.49 -20.90
C TYR A 34 7.95 6.74 -20.24
N ASP A 35 6.74 7.31 -20.28
CA ASP A 35 5.52 6.71 -19.73
C ASP A 35 5.19 5.35 -20.36
N PHE A 36 5.37 5.22 -21.68
CA PHE A 36 5.21 3.96 -22.38
C PHE A 36 6.26 2.92 -21.97
N GLY A 37 7.51 3.34 -21.75
CA GLY A 37 8.58 2.48 -21.24
C GLY A 37 8.28 1.93 -19.84
N CYS A 38 7.83 2.78 -18.92
CA CYS A 38 7.40 2.34 -17.57
C CYS A 38 6.22 1.37 -17.63
N TRP A 39 5.24 1.65 -18.49
CA TRP A 39 4.11 0.75 -18.69
C TRP A 39 4.52 -0.64 -19.21
N LEU A 40 5.40 -0.70 -20.21
CA LEU A 40 5.94 -1.96 -20.71
C LEU A 40 6.69 -2.72 -19.60
N LYS A 41 7.45 -2.01 -18.76
CA LYS A 41 8.13 -2.60 -17.62
C LYS A 41 7.13 -3.20 -16.62
N ASN A 42 6.07 -2.47 -16.27
CA ASN A 42 5.01 -2.98 -15.39
C ASN A 42 4.26 -4.17 -16.00
N LEU A 43 4.02 -4.15 -17.32
CA LEU A 43 3.46 -5.29 -18.04
C LEU A 43 4.35 -6.53 -17.97
N LEU A 44 5.67 -6.36 -18.08
CA LEU A 44 6.60 -7.47 -17.90
C LEU A 44 6.61 -7.99 -16.45
N VAL A 45 6.55 -7.11 -15.46
CA VAL A 45 6.51 -7.51 -14.03
C VAL A 45 5.23 -8.29 -13.74
N MET A 46 4.07 -7.75 -14.08
CA MET A 46 2.78 -8.40 -13.86
C MET A 46 2.62 -9.67 -14.71
N GLY A 47 3.08 -9.65 -15.97
CA GLY A 47 3.09 -10.82 -16.83
C GLY A 47 3.90 -11.97 -16.24
N LYS A 48 5.12 -11.70 -15.74
CA LYS A 48 5.94 -12.70 -15.04
C LYS A 48 5.27 -13.22 -13.77
N PHE A 49 4.53 -12.36 -13.06
CA PHE A 49 3.81 -12.73 -11.85
C PHE A 49 2.60 -13.63 -12.16
N ILE A 50 1.79 -13.29 -13.15
CA ILE A 50 0.58 -14.04 -13.56
C ILE A 50 0.94 -15.40 -14.14
N MET A 51 2.04 -15.52 -14.89
CA MET A 51 2.46 -16.78 -15.50
C MET A 51 2.89 -17.87 -14.49
N LYS A 52 3.00 -17.54 -13.20
CA LYS A 52 3.33 -18.52 -12.16
C LYS A 52 2.12 -19.43 -11.90
N PRO A 53 2.31 -20.77 -11.80
CA PRO A 53 1.19 -21.69 -11.56
C PRO A 53 0.37 -21.40 -10.29
N THR A 54 1.01 -20.90 -9.23
CA THR A 54 0.34 -20.50 -7.99
C THR A 54 -0.57 -19.29 -8.19
N THR A 55 -0.12 -18.30 -8.96
CA THR A 55 -0.91 -17.10 -9.29
C THR A 55 -2.10 -17.44 -10.20
N ILE A 56 -1.93 -18.34 -11.17
CA ILE A 56 -3.05 -18.80 -12.01
C ILE A 56 -4.11 -19.47 -11.14
N LYS A 57 -3.72 -20.32 -10.18
CA LYS A 57 -4.66 -20.92 -9.22
C LYS A 57 -5.35 -19.86 -8.37
N ALA A 58 -4.59 -18.88 -7.87
CA ALA A 58 -5.11 -17.77 -7.11
C ALA A 58 -6.21 -17.00 -7.87
N LEU A 59 -6.05 -16.77 -9.17
CA LEU A 59 -7.06 -16.12 -10.02
C LEU A 59 -8.41 -16.82 -10.04
N PHE A 60 -8.44 -18.14 -9.88
CA PHE A 60 -9.67 -18.93 -9.82
C PHE A 60 -10.12 -19.26 -8.40
N THR A 61 -9.31 -18.89 -7.40
CA THR A 61 -9.60 -19.16 -5.98
C THR A 61 -10.13 -17.91 -5.29
N TYR A 62 -9.52 -16.76 -5.55
CA TYR A 62 -9.72 -15.53 -4.80
C TYR A 62 -10.50 -14.50 -5.61
N ARG A 63 -11.65 -14.05 -5.09
CA ARG A 63 -12.49 -13.06 -5.78
C ARG A 63 -11.80 -11.71 -5.84
N TRP A 64 -11.20 -11.27 -4.73
CA TRP A 64 -10.49 -9.98 -4.65
C TRP A 64 -9.35 -9.87 -5.67
N PHE A 65 -8.77 -10.98 -6.11
CA PHE A 65 -7.69 -10.96 -7.10
C PHE A 65 -8.17 -10.44 -8.47
N GLY A 66 -9.48 -10.53 -8.76
CA GLY A 66 -10.08 -9.94 -9.95
C GLY A 66 -9.92 -8.41 -10.04
N ASN A 67 -9.83 -7.71 -8.90
CA ASN A 67 -9.64 -6.25 -8.87
C ASN A 67 -8.34 -5.82 -9.56
N TYR A 68 -7.30 -6.66 -9.50
CA TYR A 68 -5.99 -6.38 -10.09
C TYR A 68 -5.98 -6.32 -11.62
N MET A 69 -7.04 -6.79 -12.28
CA MET A 69 -7.19 -6.61 -13.73
C MET A 69 -7.29 -5.13 -14.12
N ALA A 70 -7.65 -4.25 -13.19
CA ALA A 70 -7.70 -2.80 -13.38
C ALA A 70 -6.41 -2.06 -12.96
N ALA A 71 -5.33 -2.77 -12.56
CA ALA A 71 -4.11 -2.14 -12.05
C ALA A 71 -3.45 -1.15 -13.02
N PHE A 72 -3.53 -1.40 -14.32
CA PHE A 72 -3.00 -0.45 -15.33
C PHE A 72 -3.85 0.82 -15.45
N ASP A 73 -5.17 0.68 -15.45
CA ASP A 73 -6.08 1.83 -15.46
C ASP A 73 -5.86 2.69 -14.22
N TYR A 74 -5.67 2.04 -13.08
CA TYR A 74 -5.33 2.69 -11.82
C TYR A 74 -4.06 3.57 -11.94
N ILE A 75 -2.94 3.05 -12.43
CA ILE A 75 -1.70 3.84 -12.58
C ILE A 75 -1.90 4.99 -13.56
N ASP A 76 -2.55 4.71 -14.71
CA ASP A 76 -2.77 5.72 -15.74
C ASP A 76 -3.61 6.89 -15.22
N ARG A 77 -4.66 6.61 -14.42
CA ARG A 77 -5.53 7.62 -13.79
C ARG A 77 -4.79 8.53 -12.80
N HIS A 78 -3.79 8.01 -12.11
CA HIS A 78 -3.00 8.78 -11.16
C HIS A 78 -1.91 9.65 -11.83
N LEU A 79 -1.59 9.38 -13.10
CA LEU A 79 -0.57 10.10 -13.85
C LEU A 79 -1.15 10.92 -15.02
N GLU A 80 -2.47 11.11 -15.04
CA GLU A 80 -3.15 11.97 -16.02
C GLU A 80 -2.70 13.42 -15.88
N GLY A 81 -2.33 14.06 -16.98
CA GLY A 81 -1.88 15.46 -17.01
C GLY A 81 -0.51 15.71 -16.36
N VAL A 82 0.09 14.70 -15.71
CA VAL A 82 1.41 14.82 -15.08
C VAL A 82 2.52 14.76 -16.14
N ARG A 83 3.53 15.63 -16.01
CA ARG A 83 4.65 15.79 -16.95
C ARG A 83 5.95 16.01 -16.20
N GLY A 84 7.07 16.01 -16.93
CA GLY A 84 8.36 16.47 -16.38
C GLY A 84 8.81 15.65 -15.17
N PRO A 85 9.51 16.27 -14.19
CA PRO A 85 9.99 15.61 -12.97
C PRO A 85 8.89 14.85 -12.21
N GLN A 86 7.68 15.42 -12.12
CA GLN A 86 6.55 14.84 -11.39
C GLN A 86 6.12 13.50 -11.99
N LEU A 87 6.18 13.35 -13.32
CA LEU A 87 5.88 12.08 -14.00
C LEU A 87 6.90 11.00 -13.63
N ARG A 88 8.18 11.38 -13.48
CA ARG A 88 9.26 10.44 -13.11
C ARG A 88 9.14 10.03 -11.66
N ILE A 89 8.80 10.98 -10.78
CA ILE A 89 8.53 10.73 -9.37
C ILE A 89 7.33 9.79 -9.22
N GLY A 90 6.22 10.08 -9.90
CA GLY A 90 5.01 9.26 -9.87
C GLY A 90 5.27 7.82 -10.32
N HIS A 91 5.96 7.61 -11.44
CA HIS A 91 6.35 6.26 -11.88
C HIS A 91 7.29 5.56 -10.89
N LYS A 92 8.29 6.26 -10.33
CA LYS A 92 9.15 5.68 -9.28
C LYS A 92 8.34 5.16 -8.09
N GLN A 93 7.34 5.91 -7.67
CA GLN A 93 6.47 5.54 -6.55
C GLN A 93 5.53 4.39 -6.92
N TYR A 94 4.69 4.55 -7.94
CA TYR A 94 3.70 3.52 -8.32
C TYR A 94 4.32 2.22 -8.83
N ASP A 95 5.37 2.29 -9.66
CA ASP A 95 6.03 1.08 -10.16
C ASP A 95 6.67 0.28 -9.03
N SER A 96 7.15 0.96 -7.99
CA SER A 96 7.70 0.29 -6.81
C SER A 96 6.58 -0.44 -6.05
N ILE A 97 5.43 0.20 -5.82
CA ILE A 97 4.26 -0.42 -5.19
C ILE A 97 3.86 -1.70 -5.94
N VAL A 98 3.78 -1.66 -7.27
CA VAL A 98 3.48 -2.86 -8.10
C VAL A 98 4.49 -3.98 -7.84
N GLY A 99 5.78 -3.64 -7.81
CA GLY A 99 6.86 -4.59 -7.54
C GLY A 99 6.73 -5.27 -6.17
N HIS A 100 6.45 -4.50 -5.12
CA HIS A 100 6.33 -5.04 -3.75
C HIS A 100 5.05 -5.83 -3.54
N LEU A 101 3.94 -5.37 -4.11
CA LEU A 101 2.66 -6.04 -3.98
C LEU A 101 2.66 -7.40 -4.67
N THR A 102 3.25 -7.50 -5.86
CA THR A 102 3.42 -8.79 -6.55
C THR A 102 4.33 -9.76 -5.79
N GLN A 103 5.33 -9.27 -5.05
CA GLN A 103 6.16 -10.11 -4.18
C GLN A 103 5.42 -10.58 -2.92
N THR A 104 4.60 -9.71 -2.34
CA THR A 104 3.75 -10.02 -1.18
C THR A 104 2.72 -11.08 -1.55
N MET A 105 1.97 -10.85 -2.63
CA MET A 105 1.01 -11.85 -3.15
C MET A 105 1.69 -13.16 -3.56
N ASP A 106 2.88 -13.13 -4.15
CA ASP A 106 3.63 -14.36 -4.47
C ASP A 106 3.96 -15.17 -3.20
N THR A 107 4.29 -14.48 -2.10
CA THR A 107 4.54 -15.14 -0.81
C THR A 107 3.25 -15.75 -0.26
N LEU A 108 2.16 -14.97 -0.19
CA LEU A 108 0.86 -15.44 0.26
C LEU A 108 0.37 -16.64 -0.54
N PHE A 109 0.40 -16.57 -1.88
CA PHE A 109 -0.08 -17.66 -2.74
C PHE A 109 0.78 -18.92 -2.69
N LYS A 110 2.09 -18.78 -2.45
CA LYS A 110 2.96 -19.94 -2.22
C LYS A 110 2.65 -20.61 -0.89
N CYS A 111 2.48 -19.82 0.16
CA CYS A 111 2.30 -20.30 1.52
C CYS A 111 0.87 -20.77 1.82
N ASP A 112 -0.12 -20.32 1.04
CA ASP A 112 -1.52 -20.68 1.23
C ASP A 112 -1.75 -22.19 1.17
N LYS A 113 -2.44 -22.72 2.19
CA LYS A 113 -2.75 -24.15 2.35
C LYS A 113 -3.65 -24.72 1.24
N ARG A 114 -4.44 -23.88 0.55
CA ARG A 114 -5.38 -24.36 -0.48
C ARG A 114 -4.76 -24.44 -1.86
N ILE A 115 -3.85 -23.51 -2.19
CA ILE A 115 -3.21 -23.46 -3.51
C ILE A 115 -1.73 -23.87 -3.49
N GLY A 116 -0.82 -23.00 -3.06
CA GLY A 116 0.62 -23.19 -3.20
C GLY A 116 1.19 -24.25 -2.28
N ASN A 117 0.74 -24.26 -1.01
CA ASN A 117 1.25 -25.14 0.04
C ASN A 117 0.36 -26.35 0.32
N LYS A 118 -0.60 -26.66 -0.57
CA LYS A 118 -1.52 -27.82 -0.43
C LYS A 118 -0.82 -29.16 -0.17
N HIS A 119 0.41 -29.31 -0.64
CA HIS A 119 1.22 -30.53 -0.48
C HIS A 119 2.53 -30.29 0.29
N GLY A 120 2.58 -29.25 1.13
CA GLY A 120 3.76 -28.94 1.95
C GLY A 120 4.99 -28.42 1.21
N LYS A 121 4.85 -28.09 -0.09
CA LYS A 121 5.97 -27.63 -0.94
C LYS A 121 6.69 -26.39 -0.38
N TYR A 122 5.96 -25.54 0.34
CA TYR A 122 6.45 -24.28 0.87
C TYR A 122 6.43 -24.26 2.41
N ASP A 123 6.45 -25.41 3.08
CA ASP A 123 6.42 -25.47 4.55
C ASP A 123 7.58 -24.70 5.20
N GLU A 124 8.79 -24.81 4.65
CA GLU A 124 9.96 -24.09 5.16
C GLU A 124 9.86 -22.57 4.97
N LEU A 125 9.16 -22.12 3.92
CA LEU A 125 8.86 -20.70 3.74
C LEU A 125 7.74 -20.28 4.69
N ASN A 126 6.69 -21.09 4.81
CA ASN A 126 5.51 -20.81 5.62
C ASN A 126 5.85 -20.71 7.11
N LYS A 127 6.79 -21.53 7.60
CA LYS A 127 7.32 -21.45 8.97
C LYS A 127 7.97 -20.10 9.32
N LYS A 128 8.40 -19.35 8.31
CA LYS A 128 9.03 -18.03 8.45
C LYS A 128 8.06 -16.88 8.20
N VAL A 129 6.80 -17.16 7.90
CA VAL A 129 5.80 -16.13 7.63
C VAL A 129 5.06 -15.78 8.93
N VAL A 130 5.09 -14.50 9.29
CA VAL A 130 4.30 -13.91 10.37
C VAL A 130 3.27 -13.00 9.73
N ILE A 131 2.00 -13.21 10.06
CA ILE A 131 0.93 -12.31 9.63
C ILE A 131 0.99 -11.07 10.53
N MET A 132 0.99 -9.90 9.92
CA MET A 132 0.89 -8.63 10.62
C MET A 132 -0.31 -7.91 10.02
N ASP A 133 -1.25 -7.53 10.88
CA ASP A 133 -2.36 -6.62 10.60
C ASP A 133 -1.83 -5.37 9.85
N GLU A 134 -2.55 -4.93 8.82
CA GLU A 134 -2.15 -3.80 7.96
C GLU A 134 -2.00 -2.48 8.72
N ASN A 135 -2.70 -2.35 9.85
CA ASN A 135 -2.61 -1.20 10.74
C ASN A 135 -1.33 -1.21 11.58
N GLY A 136 -0.67 -2.37 11.64
CA GLY A 136 0.50 -2.65 12.45
C GLY A 136 1.75 -1.94 11.93
N MET A 137 2.45 -1.28 12.84
CA MET A 137 3.80 -0.80 12.53
C MET A 137 4.73 -1.99 12.31
N MET A 138 5.22 -2.16 11.06
CA MET A 138 6.23 -3.16 10.71
C MET A 138 7.61 -2.92 11.38
N VAL A 139 7.72 -1.94 12.29
CA VAL A 139 8.94 -1.68 13.08
C VAL A 139 9.32 -2.88 13.94
N VAL A 140 8.36 -3.66 14.48
CA VAL A 140 8.68 -4.91 15.19
C VAL A 140 9.36 -5.91 14.25
N ALA A 141 9.03 -5.90 12.96
CA ALA A 141 9.69 -6.78 12.00
C ALA A 141 11.18 -6.45 11.76
N MET A 142 11.62 -5.23 12.10
CA MET A 142 13.01 -4.79 11.87
C MET A 142 14.04 -5.62 12.66
N GLY A 143 13.66 -6.22 13.78
CA GLY A 143 14.54 -7.05 14.61
C GLY A 143 14.54 -8.54 14.27
N PHE A 144 13.79 -8.96 13.24
CA PHE A 144 13.68 -10.36 12.83
C PHE A 144 14.11 -10.54 11.37
N PRO A 145 15.42 -10.50 11.05
CA PRO A 145 15.91 -10.48 9.67
C PRO A 145 15.60 -11.76 8.87
N ASN A 146 15.34 -12.87 9.55
CA ASN A 146 15.07 -14.18 8.93
C ASN A 146 13.57 -14.44 8.68
N LEU A 147 12.69 -13.60 9.23
CA LEU A 147 11.25 -13.74 9.11
C LEU A 147 10.69 -12.87 7.98
N LYS A 148 9.56 -13.31 7.42
CA LYS A 148 8.77 -12.57 6.45
C LYS A 148 7.48 -12.13 7.10
N PHE A 149 7.35 -10.82 7.30
CA PHE A 149 6.12 -10.22 7.77
C PHE A 149 5.29 -9.80 6.57
N VAL A 150 4.04 -10.23 6.53
CA VAL A 150 3.10 -9.95 5.44
C VAL A 150 1.74 -9.60 6.03
N SER A 151 1.07 -8.62 5.44
CA SER A 151 -0.36 -8.39 5.66
C SER A 151 -1.13 -9.04 4.51
N LYS A 152 -2.21 -9.74 4.86
CA LYS A 152 -3.16 -10.31 3.91
C LYS A 152 -4.25 -9.28 3.54
N GLU A 153 -4.56 -8.33 4.44
CA GLU A 153 -5.54 -7.26 4.18
C GLU A 153 -5.04 -6.28 3.12
N VAL A 154 -3.74 -5.94 3.11
CA VAL A 154 -3.14 -5.02 2.12
C VAL A 154 -3.45 -5.43 0.68
N PRO A 155 -3.15 -6.67 0.24
CA PRO A 155 -3.47 -7.09 -1.13
C PRO A 155 -4.96 -7.39 -1.35
N ALA A 156 -5.68 -7.94 -0.37
CA ALA A 156 -7.08 -8.35 -0.59
C ALA A 156 -8.04 -7.15 -0.57
N ILE A 157 -7.91 -6.28 0.43
CA ILE A 157 -8.86 -5.20 0.72
C ILE A 157 -8.29 -3.84 0.37
N TYR A 158 -7.20 -3.41 1.02
CA TYR A 158 -6.69 -2.03 0.91
C TYR A 158 -6.32 -1.64 -0.52
N THR A 159 -5.59 -2.52 -1.21
CA THR A 159 -5.21 -2.26 -2.60
C THR A 159 -6.37 -2.54 -3.55
N GLY A 160 -7.22 -3.53 -3.25
CA GLY A 160 -8.41 -3.85 -4.02
C GLY A 160 -9.38 -2.67 -4.13
N SER A 161 -9.68 -2.02 -2.99
CA SER A 161 -10.54 -0.83 -2.89
C SER A 161 -9.93 0.40 -3.59
N THR A 162 -8.60 0.48 -3.65
CA THR A 162 -7.84 1.57 -4.25
C THR A 162 -7.78 1.45 -5.78
N ILE A 163 -7.67 0.24 -6.30
CA ILE A 163 -7.61 -0.05 -7.73
C ILE A 163 -9.01 -0.06 -8.35
N ALA A 164 -9.99 -0.67 -7.66
CA ALA A 164 -11.35 -0.81 -8.10
C ALA A 164 -12.32 -0.21 -7.07
N GLN A 165 -13.04 0.84 -7.49
CA GLN A 165 -13.96 1.61 -6.63
C GLN A 165 -15.05 0.75 -5.95
N ASP A 166 -15.48 -0.31 -6.62
CA ASP A 166 -16.49 -1.29 -6.18
C ASP A 166 -15.86 -2.62 -5.75
N GLY A 167 -14.53 -2.70 -5.70
CA GLY A 167 -13.78 -3.96 -5.61
C GLY A 167 -13.98 -4.73 -4.31
N VAL A 168 -14.48 -4.08 -3.26
CA VAL A 168 -14.68 -4.66 -1.93
C VAL A 168 -16.14 -4.69 -1.49
N LEU A 169 -17.08 -4.22 -2.32
CA LEU A 169 -18.52 -4.14 -1.96
C LEU A 169 -19.08 -5.51 -1.54
N HIS A 170 -18.70 -6.57 -2.25
CA HIS A 170 -19.09 -7.94 -1.92
C HIS A 170 -18.77 -8.30 -0.47
N TYR A 171 -17.58 -7.96 0.02
CA TYR A 171 -17.20 -8.32 1.39
C TYR A 171 -17.90 -7.46 2.44
N ILE A 172 -18.19 -6.19 2.12
CA ILE A 172 -19.03 -5.35 2.98
C ILE A 172 -20.41 -5.99 3.13
N GLU A 173 -21.03 -6.41 2.02
CA GLU A 173 -22.33 -7.10 2.01
C GLU A 173 -22.29 -8.39 2.84
N VAL A 174 -21.24 -9.22 2.68
CA VAL A 174 -21.06 -10.45 3.48
C VAL A 174 -21.04 -10.14 4.98
N SER A 175 -20.33 -9.10 5.39
CA SER A 175 -20.27 -8.70 6.80
C SER A 175 -21.60 -8.20 7.34
N GLU A 176 -22.33 -7.39 6.56
CA GLU A 176 -23.67 -6.92 6.94
C GLU A 176 -24.68 -8.09 7.04
N GLU A 177 -24.62 -9.05 6.11
CA GLU A 177 -25.42 -10.28 6.17
C GLU A 177 -25.11 -11.11 7.43
N PHE A 178 -23.83 -11.14 7.82
CA PHE A 178 -23.35 -11.73 9.07
C PHE A 178 -23.73 -10.94 10.34
N GLN A 179 -24.53 -9.88 10.20
CA GLN A 179 -25.01 -9.01 11.29
C GLN A 179 -23.92 -8.11 11.90
N ILE A 180 -22.83 -7.85 11.18
CA ILE A 180 -21.92 -6.75 11.53
C ILE A 180 -22.67 -5.44 11.27
N PRO A 181 -22.72 -4.50 12.24
CA PRO A 181 -23.41 -3.23 12.07
C PRO A 181 -22.89 -2.43 10.87
N SER A 182 -23.79 -1.86 10.08
CA SER A 182 -23.45 -1.04 8.90
C SER A 182 -22.87 0.34 9.24
N ASP A 183 -22.78 0.69 10.52
CA ASP A 183 -22.07 1.88 11.01
C ASP A 183 -20.58 1.61 11.30
N VAL A 184 -20.10 0.38 11.10
CA VAL A 184 -18.68 0.03 11.09
C VAL A 184 -18.00 0.63 9.84
N CYS A 185 -16.75 1.07 9.99
CA CYS A 185 -15.97 1.59 8.87
C CYS A 185 -15.93 0.56 7.71
N PRO A 186 -16.08 0.98 6.45
CA PRO A 186 -16.14 0.05 5.31
C PRO A 186 -14.84 -0.75 5.10
N MET A 187 -13.70 -0.26 5.61
CA MET A 187 -12.42 -0.96 5.54
C MET A 187 -12.41 -2.23 6.43
N PRO A 188 -12.59 -2.14 7.76
CA PRO A 188 -12.68 -3.33 8.59
C PRO A 188 -13.91 -4.17 8.24
N CYS A 189 -15.02 -3.57 7.81
CA CYS A 189 -16.17 -4.35 7.35
C CYS A 189 -15.81 -5.26 6.15
N ALA A 190 -15.02 -4.77 5.20
CA ALA A 190 -14.56 -5.57 4.07
C ALA A 190 -13.53 -6.65 4.47
N GLU A 191 -12.64 -6.36 5.42
CA GLU A 191 -11.70 -7.35 5.97
C GLU A 191 -12.43 -8.49 6.65
N LEU A 192 -13.37 -8.16 7.53
CA LEU A 192 -14.21 -9.13 8.20
C LEU A 192 -15.03 -9.95 7.20
N GLY A 193 -15.59 -9.29 6.20
CA GLY A 193 -16.32 -9.98 5.13
C GLY A 193 -15.46 -10.97 4.38
N CYS A 194 -14.22 -10.61 4.08
CA CYS A 194 -13.26 -11.49 3.42
C CYS A 194 -12.85 -12.67 4.31
N ALA A 195 -12.75 -12.48 5.63
CA ALA A 195 -12.54 -13.57 6.58
C ALA A 195 -13.77 -14.48 6.71
N ILE A 196 -14.98 -13.92 6.77
CA ILE A 196 -16.25 -14.65 6.87
C ILE A 196 -16.52 -15.48 5.61
N ASP A 197 -16.20 -14.93 4.43
CA ASP A 197 -16.32 -15.61 3.13
C ASP A 197 -15.17 -16.60 2.86
N GLU A 198 -14.28 -16.79 3.83
CA GLU A 198 -13.08 -17.62 3.75
C GLU A 198 -12.15 -17.26 2.56
N ASP A 199 -12.12 -16.01 2.11
CA ASP A 199 -11.43 -15.60 0.89
C ASP A 199 -10.01 -15.03 1.14
N PHE A 200 -9.53 -15.06 2.39
CA PHE A 200 -8.15 -14.72 2.71
C PHE A 200 -7.19 -15.92 2.53
N PRO A 201 -5.97 -15.73 2.01
CA PRO A 201 -4.95 -16.78 2.01
C PRO A 201 -4.63 -17.30 3.43
N ILE A 202 -4.61 -18.62 3.62
CA ILE A 202 -4.34 -19.25 4.92
C ILE A 202 -2.85 -19.62 4.98
N CYS A 203 -2.06 -18.77 5.63
CA CYS A 203 -0.61 -18.92 5.69
C CYS A 203 -0.01 -18.31 6.97
N GLY A 204 1.27 -18.59 7.21
CA GLY A 204 1.99 -18.13 8.40
C GLY A 204 1.93 -19.10 9.57
N VAL A 205 2.65 -18.74 10.63
CA VAL A 205 2.72 -19.49 11.90
C VAL A 205 2.05 -18.79 13.07
N CYS A 206 1.95 -17.46 13.02
CA CYS A 206 1.27 -16.65 14.02
C CYS A 206 0.87 -15.31 13.42
N ALA A 207 -0.06 -14.62 14.07
CA ALA A 207 -0.55 -13.30 13.69
C ALA A 207 -0.26 -12.26 14.77
N ILE A 208 0.04 -11.03 14.35
CA ILE A 208 0.20 -9.88 15.22
C ILE A 208 -0.83 -8.82 14.83
N HIS A 209 -1.69 -8.52 15.79
CA HIS A 209 -2.78 -7.57 15.69
C HIS A 209 -2.44 -6.26 16.41
N CYS A 210 -3.10 -5.16 16.07
CA CYS A 210 -2.91 -3.91 16.79
C CYS A 210 -4.16 -3.00 16.76
N ASN A 211 -4.16 -1.97 17.60
CA ASN A 211 -5.22 -0.95 17.64
C ASN A 211 -4.67 0.46 17.30
N THR A 212 -3.53 0.54 16.61
CA THR A 212 -2.87 1.83 16.33
C THR A 212 -3.69 2.75 15.44
N THR A 213 -4.67 2.21 14.70
CA THR A 213 -5.55 2.98 13.82
C THR A 213 -6.94 3.18 14.42
N CYS A 214 -7.64 2.12 14.80
CA CYS A 214 -8.99 2.20 15.36
C CYS A 214 -9.41 0.94 16.13
N ASP A 215 -10.47 1.07 16.94
CA ASP A 215 -11.09 -0.05 17.65
C ASP A 215 -11.87 -0.99 16.70
N GLY A 216 -12.28 -0.50 15.52
CA GLY A 216 -13.01 -1.30 14.53
C GLY A 216 -12.19 -2.48 14.02
N SER A 217 -10.96 -2.22 13.60
CA SER A 217 -10.01 -3.27 13.18
C SER A 217 -9.66 -4.19 14.35
N LEU A 218 -9.37 -3.63 15.54
CA LEU A 218 -9.06 -4.43 16.73
C LEU A 218 -10.15 -5.44 17.10
N MET A 219 -11.41 -5.00 17.11
CA MET A 219 -12.53 -5.87 17.44
C MET A 219 -12.77 -6.90 16.33
N GLY A 220 -12.51 -6.52 15.07
CA GLY A 220 -12.62 -7.39 13.92
C GLY A 220 -11.63 -8.57 13.94
N ASN A 221 -10.44 -8.37 14.48
CA ASN A 221 -9.38 -9.39 14.51
C ASN A 221 -9.79 -10.72 15.16
N GLN A 222 -10.80 -10.73 16.04
CA GLN A 222 -11.35 -11.99 16.61
C GLN A 222 -12.08 -12.86 15.57
N ILE A 223 -12.69 -12.24 14.55
CA ILE A 223 -13.31 -12.95 13.43
C ILE A 223 -12.22 -13.48 12.51
N GLU A 224 -11.17 -12.69 12.28
CA GLU A 224 -10.01 -13.11 11.50
C GLU A 224 -9.25 -14.27 12.15
N ASP A 225 -9.08 -14.25 13.46
CA ASP A 225 -8.44 -15.33 14.22
C ASP A 225 -9.18 -16.66 14.05
N ARG A 226 -10.52 -16.61 13.99
CA ARG A 226 -11.34 -17.79 13.69
C ARG A 226 -11.06 -18.32 12.28
N HIS A 227 -10.93 -17.44 11.31
CA HIS A 227 -10.62 -17.82 9.93
C HIS A 227 -9.21 -18.43 9.81
N ASP A 228 -8.21 -17.79 10.40
CA ASP A 228 -6.81 -18.15 10.22
C ASP A 228 -6.43 -19.43 10.98
N ASP A 229 -7.07 -19.66 12.14
CA ASP A 229 -6.72 -20.75 13.07
C ASP A 229 -5.21 -20.73 13.41
N LEU A 230 -4.72 -19.53 13.73
CA LEU A 230 -3.33 -19.27 14.11
C LEU A 230 -3.26 -18.69 15.52
N PRO A 231 -2.18 -18.96 16.28
CA PRO A 231 -1.86 -18.18 17.45
C PRO A 231 -1.76 -16.69 17.08
N SER A 232 -2.45 -15.83 17.82
CA SER A 232 -2.43 -14.39 17.63
C SER A 232 -1.99 -13.63 18.88
N PHE A 233 -1.37 -12.46 18.69
CA PHE A 233 -1.06 -11.54 19.78
C PHE A 233 -1.48 -10.12 19.40
N THR A 234 -2.17 -9.45 20.33
CA THR A 234 -2.66 -8.08 20.12
C THR A 234 -1.78 -7.07 20.84
N MET A 235 -1.08 -6.23 20.06
CA MET A 235 -0.36 -5.06 20.55
C MET A 235 -1.32 -3.90 20.80
N ALA A 236 -1.80 -3.76 22.03
CA ALA A 236 -2.70 -2.68 22.41
C ALA A 236 -1.89 -1.40 22.73
N ALA A 237 -1.82 -0.49 21.78
CA ALA A 237 -1.32 0.86 21.95
C ALA A 237 -2.23 1.68 22.90
N PRO A 238 -1.64 2.42 23.85
CA PRO A 238 -2.41 3.22 24.79
C PRO A 238 -2.95 4.50 24.12
N MET A 239 -4.26 4.76 24.28
CA MET A 239 -4.89 5.98 23.75
C MET A 239 -4.41 7.26 24.47
N ARG A 240 -4.04 7.15 25.75
CA ARG A 240 -3.40 8.23 26.50
C ARG A 240 -1.90 8.18 26.20
N HIS A 241 -1.31 9.24 25.68
CA HIS A 241 0.09 9.25 25.22
C HIS A 241 1.03 10.14 26.06
N GLN A 242 0.51 10.90 27.02
CA GLN A 242 1.30 11.88 27.79
C GLN A 242 1.62 11.45 29.23
N GLN A 243 1.04 10.34 29.71
CA GLN A 243 1.24 9.90 31.09
C GLN A 243 2.56 9.14 31.23
N ALA A 244 3.26 9.32 32.35
CA ALA A 244 4.55 8.66 32.58
C ALA A 244 4.48 7.12 32.54
N SER A 245 3.32 6.54 32.84
CA SER A 245 3.07 5.08 32.78
C SER A 245 2.98 4.54 31.35
N VAL A 246 2.79 5.39 30.35
CA VAL A 246 2.58 5.00 28.95
C VAL A 246 3.83 4.38 28.36
N LEU A 247 4.99 5.00 28.57
CA LEU A 247 6.24 4.51 27.98
C LEU A 247 6.61 3.10 28.50
N PRO A 248 6.58 2.82 29.83
CA PRO A 248 6.75 1.46 30.34
C PRO A 248 5.74 0.47 29.77
N TYR A 249 4.46 0.83 29.71
CA TYR A 249 3.42 -0.04 29.16
C TYR A 249 3.66 -0.36 27.68
N SER A 250 3.92 0.65 26.84
CA SER A 250 4.20 0.45 25.41
C SER A 250 5.45 -0.39 25.18
N ARG A 251 6.51 -0.19 25.99
CA ARG A 251 7.69 -1.05 25.98
C ARG A 251 7.31 -2.50 26.26
N ASP A 252 6.53 -2.73 27.31
CA ASP A 252 6.16 -4.08 27.74
C ASP A 252 5.29 -4.79 26.68
N GLN A 253 4.40 -4.06 26.00
CA GLN A 253 3.63 -4.56 24.85
C GLN A 253 4.53 -5.00 23.69
N VAL A 254 5.51 -4.17 23.30
CA VAL A 254 6.46 -4.51 22.23
C VAL A 254 7.32 -5.72 22.62
N VAL A 255 7.83 -5.75 23.87
CA VAL A 255 8.62 -6.90 24.37
C VAL A 255 7.80 -8.19 24.42
N ALA A 256 6.52 -8.11 24.79
CA ALA A 256 5.62 -9.25 24.78
C ALA A 256 5.37 -9.76 23.35
N ALA A 257 5.13 -8.87 22.38
CA ALA A 257 5.00 -9.25 20.98
C ALA A 257 6.28 -9.92 20.43
N ILE A 258 7.45 -9.39 20.76
CA ILE A 258 8.74 -10.01 20.39
C ILE A 258 8.81 -11.43 20.94
N LYS A 259 8.57 -11.63 22.24
CA LYS A 259 8.61 -12.97 22.87
C LYS A 259 7.61 -13.93 22.22
N PHE A 260 6.41 -13.47 21.96
CA PHE A 260 5.38 -14.27 21.29
C PHE A 260 5.84 -14.74 19.90
N ILE A 261 6.47 -13.87 19.12
CA ILE A 261 7.04 -14.23 17.81
C ILE A 261 8.17 -15.26 17.98
N GLU A 262 9.09 -15.05 18.94
CA GLU A 262 10.18 -15.99 19.21
C GLU A 262 9.68 -17.38 19.60
N GLU A 263 8.60 -17.45 20.40
CA GLU A 263 7.99 -18.70 20.86
C GLU A 263 7.40 -19.53 19.72
N HIS A 264 6.74 -18.87 18.76
CA HIS A 264 6.04 -19.56 17.66
C HIS A 264 6.92 -19.79 16.43
N THR A 265 7.98 -19.01 16.24
CA THR A 265 8.87 -19.12 15.07
C THR A 265 10.19 -19.80 15.38
N GLY A 266 10.63 -19.77 16.65
CA GLY A 266 11.98 -20.19 17.06
C GLY A 266 13.10 -19.22 16.69
N GLU A 267 12.82 -18.17 15.90
CA GLU A 267 13.78 -17.12 15.56
C GLU A 267 13.98 -16.17 16.75
N LYS A 268 15.18 -15.59 16.86
CA LYS A 268 15.54 -14.68 17.96
C LYS A 268 15.64 -13.24 17.50
N TRP A 269 15.28 -12.32 18.40
CA TRP A 269 15.43 -10.90 18.18
C TRP A 269 16.89 -10.52 17.98
N ASP A 270 17.16 -9.78 16.91
CA ASP A 270 18.48 -9.27 16.54
C ASP A 270 18.52 -7.75 16.73
N TRP A 271 19.23 -7.32 17.77
CA TRP A 271 19.42 -5.90 18.09
C TRP A 271 20.27 -5.15 17.06
N ASP A 272 21.22 -5.82 16.41
CA ASP A 272 22.07 -5.21 15.39
C ASP A 272 21.27 -4.99 14.10
N ALA A 273 20.46 -5.98 13.70
CA ALA A 273 19.52 -5.84 12.61
C ALA A 273 18.51 -4.73 12.88
N PHE A 274 17.93 -4.70 14.08
CA PHE A 274 17.00 -3.64 14.50
C PHE A 274 17.64 -2.25 14.40
N ALA A 275 18.81 -2.06 15.03
CA ALA A 275 19.50 -0.77 15.02
C ALA A 275 19.89 -0.31 13.61
N LYS A 276 20.32 -1.24 12.74
CA LYS A 276 20.62 -0.96 11.33
C LYS A 276 19.36 -0.51 10.58
N ASN A 277 18.25 -1.23 10.71
CA ASN A 277 17.01 -0.93 10.03
C ASN A 277 16.38 0.38 10.51
N CYS A 278 16.47 0.69 11.82
CA CYS A 278 16.07 2.00 12.36
C CYS A 278 16.88 3.15 11.75
N LYS A 279 18.20 2.99 11.54
CA LYS A 279 19.02 4.02 10.88
C LYS A 279 18.56 4.25 9.44
N THR A 280 18.26 3.18 8.70
CA THR A 280 17.69 3.28 7.34
C THR A 280 16.38 4.04 7.39
N TYR A 281 15.45 3.65 8.25
CA TYR A 281 14.12 4.26 8.33
C TYR A 281 14.17 5.74 8.75
N ASN A 282 15.04 6.09 9.70
CA ASN A 282 15.26 7.49 10.08
C ASN A 282 15.83 8.31 8.91
N ALA A 283 16.70 7.74 8.08
CA ALA A 283 17.20 8.42 6.89
C ALA A 283 16.08 8.62 5.84
N GLN A 284 15.17 7.67 5.67
CA GLN A 284 14.00 7.82 4.81
C GLN A 284 13.08 8.94 5.31
N ASN A 285 12.78 8.96 6.61
CA ASN A 285 11.95 10.00 7.22
C ASN A 285 12.58 11.40 7.08
N ALA A 286 13.90 11.54 7.19
CA ALA A 286 14.57 12.82 6.94
C ALA A 286 14.44 13.31 5.49
N LEU A 287 14.41 12.38 4.51
CA LEU A 287 14.13 12.72 3.12
C LEU A 287 12.67 13.13 2.94
N PHE A 288 11.74 12.42 3.58
CA PHE A 288 10.33 12.77 3.58
C PHE A 288 10.07 14.17 4.16
N ASP A 289 10.72 14.54 5.27
CA ASP A 289 10.65 15.89 5.81
C ASP A 289 11.10 16.93 4.78
N THR A 290 12.17 16.64 4.03
CA THR A 290 12.64 17.50 2.92
C THR A 290 11.56 17.66 1.85
N TRP A 291 10.79 16.61 1.55
CA TRP A 291 9.68 16.67 0.58
C TRP A 291 8.56 17.56 1.09
N LEU A 292 8.19 17.43 2.37
CA LEU A 292 7.18 18.27 3.01
C LEU A 292 7.59 19.74 3.02
N GLU A 293 8.86 20.05 3.31
CA GLU A 293 9.39 21.42 3.25
C GLU A 293 9.31 22.01 1.84
N MET A 294 9.68 21.25 0.79
CA MET A 294 9.50 21.71 -0.59
C MET A 294 8.03 21.97 -0.92
N ASN A 295 7.13 21.12 -0.42
CA ASN A 295 5.70 21.25 -0.67
C ASN A 295 5.05 22.45 0.04
N LYS A 296 5.70 23.03 1.07
CA LYS A 296 5.24 24.25 1.74
C LYS A 296 5.44 25.51 0.90
N THR A 297 6.27 25.48 -0.14
CA THR A 297 6.59 26.66 -0.94
C THR A 297 5.68 26.81 -2.16
N PRO A 298 5.81 27.90 -2.95
CA PRO A 298 5.06 28.07 -4.20
C PRO A 298 5.36 27.04 -5.30
N TYR A 299 6.40 26.21 -5.15
CA TYR A 299 6.84 25.24 -6.15
C TYR A 299 6.87 23.82 -5.58
N PRO A 300 5.72 23.26 -5.18
CA PRO A 300 5.70 21.95 -4.56
C PRO A 300 6.04 20.88 -5.62
N GLN A 301 6.69 19.78 -5.23
CA GLN A 301 7.26 18.81 -6.17
C GLN A 301 6.73 17.40 -6.03
N ILE A 302 6.30 17.02 -4.82
CA ILE A 302 5.83 15.66 -4.52
C ILE A 302 4.42 15.80 -3.96
N CYS A 303 3.46 16.02 -4.86
CA CYS A 303 2.07 16.33 -4.52
C CYS A 303 1.14 15.27 -5.08
N GLY A 304 -0.08 15.19 -4.56
CA GLY A 304 -1.09 14.25 -5.01
C GLY A 304 -1.12 12.97 -4.16
N ASN A 305 -1.84 11.96 -4.65
CA ASN A 305 -2.07 10.73 -3.87
C ASN A 305 -0.87 9.76 -3.87
N ASN A 306 0.07 9.94 -4.80
CA ASN A 306 1.29 9.15 -4.95
C ASN A 306 2.19 9.22 -3.71
N ILE A 307 2.29 10.39 -3.07
CA ILE A 307 3.08 10.51 -1.83
C ILE A 307 2.51 9.62 -0.73
N MET A 308 1.18 9.61 -0.61
CA MET A 308 0.52 8.90 0.47
C MET A 308 0.57 7.39 0.26
N LEU A 309 0.16 6.92 -0.91
CA LEU A 309 0.17 5.49 -1.22
C LEU A 309 1.57 4.88 -1.18
N TYR A 310 2.58 5.65 -1.56
CA TYR A 310 3.97 5.23 -1.43
C TYR A 310 4.41 5.15 0.04
N ARG A 311 4.03 6.14 0.86
CA ARG A 311 4.33 6.14 2.29
C ARG A 311 3.57 5.06 3.05
N ASP A 312 2.34 4.73 2.65
CA ASP A 312 1.60 3.59 3.17
C ASP A 312 2.36 2.29 2.88
N ALA A 313 2.81 2.07 1.65
CA ALA A 313 3.61 0.90 1.29
C ALA A 313 4.93 0.83 2.08
N GLU A 314 5.62 1.96 2.27
CA GLU A 314 6.84 2.01 3.06
C GLU A 314 6.58 1.70 4.54
N TYR A 315 5.53 2.28 5.13
CA TYR A 315 5.14 2.12 6.53
C TYR A 315 4.61 0.71 6.82
N MET A 316 3.58 0.28 6.09
CA MET A 316 2.80 -0.94 6.35
C MET A 316 3.50 -2.21 5.88
N VAL A 317 4.44 -2.14 4.94
CA VAL A 317 5.03 -3.36 4.34
C VAL A 317 6.51 -3.51 4.67
N ILE A 318 7.27 -2.42 4.76
CA ILE A 318 8.74 -2.50 4.72
C ILE A 318 9.38 -2.03 6.01
N SER A 319 9.12 -0.78 6.43
CA SER A 319 9.70 -0.16 7.62
C SER A 319 11.23 -0.33 7.67
N GLY A 320 11.97 0.28 6.74
CA GLY A 320 13.45 0.33 6.75
C GLY A 320 14.21 -0.98 6.47
N ARG A 321 13.51 -2.13 6.36
CA ARG A 321 14.13 -3.45 6.13
C ARG A 321 14.69 -3.65 4.73
N ASP A 322 14.16 -2.91 3.74
CA ASP A 322 14.63 -2.95 2.36
C ASP A 322 15.38 -1.66 2.01
N ALA A 323 16.71 -1.76 1.94
CA ALA A 323 17.59 -0.64 1.60
C ALA A 323 17.35 -0.09 0.19
N SER A 324 16.67 -0.83 -0.69
CA SER A 324 16.30 -0.33 -2.02
C SER A 324 15.30 0.83 -1.94
N PHE A 325 14.49 0.93 -0.89
CA PHE A 325 13.59 2.07 -0.68
C PHE A 325 14.35 3.32 -0.32
N LEU A 326 15.33 3.26 0.57
CA LEU A 326 16.16 4.42 0.87
C LEU A 326 16.86 4.94 -0.40
N LYS A 327 17.33 4.04 -1.28
CA LYS A 327 17.87 4.44 -2.57
C LYS A 327 16.81 5.09 -3.46
N LEU A 328 15.61 4.53 -3.51
CA LEU A 328 14.48 5.08 -4.27
C LEU A 328 14.10 6.48 -3.76
N ASP A 329 14.05 6.67 -2.43
CA ASP A 329 13.78 7.95 -1.77
C ASP A 329 14.85 8.99 -2.13
N GLN A 330 16.12 8.60 -2.17
CA GLN A 330 17.21 9.48 -2.59
C GLN A 330 17.04 9.90 -4.06
N GLU A 331 16.72 8.95 -4.95
CA GLU A 331 16.47 9.23 -6.37
C GLU A 331 15.24 10.13 -6.57
N ILE A 332 14.17 9.93 -5.81
CA ILE A 332 12.97 10.78 -5.81
C ILE A 332 13.34 12.19 -5.29
N THR A 333 14.10 12.27 -4.20
CA THR A 333 14.56 13.54 -3.61
C THR A 333 15.38 14.34 -4.60
N ASP A 334 16.30 13.70 -5.32
CA ASP A 334 17.13 14.37 -6.32
C ASP A 334 16.30 14.91 -7.50
N LEU A 335 15.30 14.14 -7.95
CA LEU A 335 14.36 14.59 -8.98
C LEU A 335 13.52 15.78 -8.49
N ALA A 336 13.03 15.71 -7.26
CA ALA A 336 12.24 16.77 -6.65
C ALA A 336 13.07 18.04 -6.46
N LYS A 337 14.30 17.95 -5.93
CA LYS A 337 15.21 19.10 -5.81
C LYS A 337 15.49 19.76 -7.15
N LYS A 338 15.76 18.97 -8.21
CA LYS A 338 15.94 19.52 -9.56
C LYS A 338 14.68 20.21 -10.08
N GLY A 339 13.50 19.63 -9.85
CA GLY A 339 12.23 20.27 -10.21
C GLY A 339 11.99 21.58 -9.46
N TYR A 340 12.32 21.58 -8.17
CA TYR A 340 12.22 22.71 -7.27
C TYR A 340 13.13 23.88 -7.69
N GLU A 341 14.42 23.60 -7.92
CA GLU A 341 15.42 24.58 -8.37
C GLU A 341 15.01 25.23 -9.71
N ASN A 342 14.47 24.42 -10.62
CA ASN A 342 13.95 24.88 -11.91
C ASN A 342 12.55 25.49 -11.83
N LYS A 343 11.96 25.60 -10.63
CA LYS A 343 10.62 26.16 -10.38
C LYS A 343 9.52 25.50 -11.23
N VAL A 344 9.66 24.19 -11.48
CA VAL A 344 8.67 23.42 -12.24
C VAL A 344 7.39 23.29 -11.41
N LEU A 345 6.25 23.66 -11.99
CA LEU A 345 4.96 23.54 -11.33
C LEU A 345 4.46 22.09 -11.35
N ALA A 346 3.88 21.62 -10.25
CA ALA A 346 3.30 20.27 -10.14
C ALA A 346 2.03 20.07 -10.99
N ALA A 347 1.35 21.16 -11.34
CA ALA A 347 0.25 21.22 -12.30
C ALA A 347 0.54 22.34 -13.30
N LYS A 348 -0.20 22.41 -14.42
CA LYS A 348 0.00 23.51 -15.39
C LYS A 348 -0.17 24.89 -14.74
N GLU A 349 -1.17 25.00 -13.88
CA GLU A 349 -1.55 26.23 -13.20
C GLU A 349 -1.91 25.85 -11.77
N ILE A 350 -1.29 26.49 -10.79
CA ILE A 350 -1.63 26.33 -9.38
C ILE A 350 -2.43 27.56 -8.98
N ARG A 351 -3.75 27.38 -8.83
CA ARG A 351 -4.69 28.44 -8.43
C ARG A 351 -4.89 28.48 -6.93
N HIS A 352 -4.92 27.31 -6.32
CA HIS A 352 -5.11 27.13 -4.89
C HIS A 352 -4.18 26.04 -4.37
N ARG A 353 -3.85 26.13 -3.09
CA ARG A 353 -3.10 25.11 -2.37
C ARG A 353 -3.99 24.56 -1.28
N ALA A 354 -4.08 23.25 -1.17
CA ALA A 354 -4.94 22.58 -0.22
C ALA A 354 -4.19 21.48 0.53
N ILE A 355 -4.69 21.13 1.71
CA ILE A 355 -4.25 19.95 2.46
C ILE A 355 -5.45 19.03 2.54
N VAL A 356 -5.28 17.80 2.09
CA VAL A 356 -6.26 16.74 2.34
C VAL A 356 -6.05 16.26 3.77
N TRP A 357 -7.08 16.39 4.59
CA TRP A 357 -7.05 16.00 6.00
C TRP A 357 -8.03 14.86 6.26
N GLY A 358 -7.55 13.81 6.95
CA GLY A 358 -8.33 12.63 7.31
C GLY A 358 -7.95 11.38 6.50
N VAL A 359 -8.72 10.31 6.71
CA VAL A 359 -8.55 9.05 5.99
C VAL A 359 -8.91 9.24 4.51
N HIS A 360 -8.10 8.67 3.62
CA HIS A 360 -8.28 8.83 2.19
C HIS A 360 -9.55 8.13 1.71
N ALA A 361 -10.26 8.77 0.78
CA ALA A 361 -11.33 8.13 0.02
C ALA A 361 -10.71 7.11 -0.96
N GLN A 362 -10.38 5.91 -0.48
CA GLN A 362 -9.72 4.87 -1.29
C GLN A 362 -10.53 4.49 -2.52
N TYR A 363 -11.85 4.47 -2.41
CA TYR A 363 -12.76 4.26 -3.54
C TYR A 363 -12.61 5.33 -4.65
N TYR A 364 -11.94 6.46 -4.38
CA TYR A 364 -11.68 7.52 -5.35
C TYR A 364 -10.29 8.18 -5.20
N THR A 365 -9.24 7.36 -5.17
CA THR A 365 -7.84 7.78 -5.02
C THR A 365 -7.33 8.78 -6.08
N ALA A 366 -7.87 8.77 -7.30
CA ALA A 366 -7.52 9.71 -8.35
C ALA A 366 -8.10 11.14 -8.18
N PHE A 367 -8.88 11.39 -7.11
CA PHE A 367 -9.52 12.69 -6.86
C PHE A 367 -8.53 13.86 -6.83
N ASN A 368 -7.38 13.69 -6.18
CA ASN A 368 -6.35 14.73 -6.07
C ASN A 368 -5.79 15.10 -7.46
N GLN A 369 -5.61 14.10 -8.33
CA GLN A 369 -5.14 14.34 -9.69
C GLN A 369 -6.19 15.07 -10.53
N TRP A 370 -7.47 14.71 -10.34
CA TRP A 370 -8.58 15.43 -10.97
C TRP A 370 -8.67 16.89 -10.52
N LEU A 371 -8.50 17.17 -9.22
CA LEU A 371 -8.46 18.53 -8.66
C LEU A 371 -7.33 19.37 -9.26
N ALA A 372 -6.12 18.81 -9.31
CA ALA A 372 -4.96 19.48 -9.90
C ALA A 372 -5.20 19.80 -11.39
N ASN A 373 -5.69 18.84 -12.16
CA ASN A 373 -5.89 19.00 -13.60
C ASN A 373 -7.07 19.93 -13.95
N CYS A 374 -8.17 19.87 -13.22
CA CYS A 374 -9.40 20.59 -13.58
C CYS A 374 -9.50 21.97 -12.93
N TRP A 375 -8.97 22.10 -11.71
CA TRP A 375 -9.17 23.28 -10.86
C TRP A 375 -7.87 23.96 -10.45
N GLY A 376 -6.71 23.34 -10.73
CA GLY A 376 -5.41 23.88 -10.30
C GLY A 376 -5.26 23.90 -8.78
N ILE A 377 -5.91 22.96 -8.08
CA ILE A 377 -5.78 22.77 -6.64
C ILE A 377 -4.73 21.69 -6.41
N VAL A 378 -3.63 22.05 -5.74
CA VAL A 378 -2.48 21.17 -5.47
C VAL A 378 -2.27 20.98 -3.99
#